data_AF-A0A940WC43-F1
#
_entry.id   AF-A0A940WC43-F1
#
_cell.length_a   1.000
_cell.length_b   1.000
_cell.length_c   1.000
_cell.angle_alpha   90.00
_cell.angle_beta   90.00
_cell.angle_gamma   90.00
#
_symmetry.space_group_name_H-M   'P 1'
#
loop_
_entity.id
_entity.type
_entity.pdbx_description
1 polymer ?
#
loop_
_entity_poly.entity_id
_entity_poly.type
_entity_poly.pdbx_seq_one_letter_code
_entity_poly.pdbx_strand_id
1 'polypeptide(L)' 'ADEVAAFDRERRKGGTADTIRKRLAHELGITVDVQLVQKNTIDRSEGKARRVIDNRKL' A
#
# COMPACT_ATOMS: atom_id res chain seq x y z
N ALA A 1 -15.71 -15.28 4.55
CA ALA A 1 -16.00 -14.99 3.14
C ALA A 1 -16.39 -13.52 2.94
N ASP A 2 -17.16 -12.93 3.86
CA ASP A 2 -17.68 -11.56 3.70
C ASP A 2 -16.64 -10.42 3.77
N GLU A 3 -15.59 -10.55 4.59
CA GLU A 3 -14.59 -9.48 4.75
C GLU A 3 -13.69 -9.28 3.51
N VAL A 4 -13.29 -10.36 2.84
CA VAL A 4 -12.47 -10.30 1.61
C VAL A 4 -13.25 -9.61 0.49
N ALA A 5 -14.53 -9.98 0.32
CA ALA A 5 -15.41 -9.36 -0.66
C ALA A 5 -15.72 -7.88 -0.33
N ALA A 6 -15.78 -7.52 0.96
CA ALA A 6 -15.95 -6.14 1.38
C ALA A 6 -14.72 -5.28 1.05
N PHE A 7 -13.52 -5.76 1.31
CA PHE A 7 -12.28 -5.07 0.97
C PHE A 7 -12.13 -4.86 -0.55
N ASP A 8 -12.47 -5.86 -1.36
CA ASP A 8 -12.41 -5.72 -2.83
C ASP A 8 -13.36 -4.65 -3.36
N ARG A 9 -14.55 -4.51 -2.75
CA ARG A 9 -15.46 -3.41 -3.06
C ARG A 9 -14.88 -2.05 -2.69
N GLU A 10 -14.18 -1.97 -1.57
CA GLU A 10 -13.55 -0.74 -1.09
C GLU A 10 -12.31 -0.35 -1.91
N ARG A 11 -11.47 -1.32 -2.26
CA ARG A 11 -10.35 -1.14 -3.21
C ARG A 11 -10.85 -0.59 -4.54
N ARG A 12 -11.98 -1.08 -5.05
CA ARG A 12 -12.61 -0.58 -6.29
C ARG A 12 -13.14 0.85 -6.19
N LYS A 13 -13.49 1.34 -4.99
CA LYS A 13 -13.94 2.73 -4.79
C LYS A 13 -12.79 3.75 -4.89
N GLY A 14 -11.52 3.32 -4.90
CA GLY A 14 -10.36 4.02 -5.49
C GLY A 14 -9.84 5.30 -4.83
N GLY A 15 -10.66 6.05 -4.09
CA GLY A 15 -10.30 7.40 -3.62
C GLY A 15 -9.07 7.45 -2.69
N THR A 16 -8.92 6.45 -1.82
CA THR A 16 -7.83 6.40 -0.84
C THR A 16 -6.47 6.19 -1.52
N ALA A 17 -6.39 5.29 -2.50
CA ALA A 17 -5.15 5.01 -3.22
C ALA A 17 -4.70 6.21 -4.06
N ASP A 18 -5.64 6.90 -4.71
CA ASP A 18 -5.35 8.10 -5.50
C ASP A 18 -4.81 9.25 -4.64
N THR A 19 -5.41 9.46 -3.46
CA THR A 19 -4.96 10.49 -2.51
C THR A 19 -3.52 10.23 -2.05
N ILE A 20 -3.21 8.98 -1.66
CA ILE A 20 -1.87 8.59 -1.23
C ILE A 20 -0.87 8.78 -2.38
N ARG A 21 -1.21 8.34 -3.59
CA ARG A 21 -0.36 8.50 -4.78
C ARG A 21 -0.06 9.96 -5.07
N LYS A 22 -1.07 10.83 -5.09
CA LYS A 22 -0.91 12.28 -5.32
C LYS A 22 0.01 12.92 -4.29
N ARG A 23 -0.17 12.57 -3.02
CA ARG A 23 0.65 13.08 -1.92
C ARG A 23 2.11 12.63 -2.04
N LEU A 24 2.35 11.34 -2.29
CA LEU A 24 3.71 10.80 -2.46
C LEU A 24 4.42 11.43 -3.66
N ALA A 25 3.71 11.62 -4.78
CA ALA A 25 4.26 12.28 -5.96
C ALA A 25 4.64 13.74 -5.68
N HIS A 26 3.81 14.47 -4.91
CA HIS A 26 4.09 15.86 -4.53
C HIS A 26 5.28 15.97 -3.56
N GLU A 27 5.36 15.09 -2.56
CA GLU A 27 6.42 15.16 -1.54
C GLU A 27 7.78 14.65 -2.03
N LEU A 28 7.79 13.59 -2.85
CA LEU A 28 9.03 12.93 -3.30
C LEU A 28 9.44 13.28 -4.74
N GLY A 29 8.54 13.87 -5.53
CA GLY A 29 8.82 14.22 -6.93
C GLY A 29 8.95 13.02 -7.88
N ILE A 30 8.54 11.82 -7.45
CA ILE A 30 8.61 10.58 -8.24
C ILE A 30 7.22 9.96 -8.42
N THR A 31 7.01 9.27 -9.53
CA THR A 31 5.80 8.46 -9.72
C THR A 31 5.90 7.17 -8.91
N VAL A 32 4.88 6.90 -8.09
CA VAL A 32 4.83 5.73 -7.20
C VAL A 32 3.54 4.94 -7.47
N ASP A 33 3.67 3.62 -7.58
CA ASP A 33 2.54 2.71 -7.61
C ASP A 33 2.09 2.33 -6.20
N VAL A 34 0.81 2.55 -5.90
CA VAL A 34 0.22 2.32 -4.57
C VAL A 34 -0.81 1.20 -4.65
N GLN A 35 -0.57 0.13 -3.89
CA GLN A 35 -1.51 -0.98 -3.74
C GLN A 35 -2.03 -1.08 -2.32
N LEU A 36 -3.35 -1.03 -2.17
CA LEU A 36 -4.02 -1.32 -0.90
C LEU A 36 -4.00 -2.84 -0.64
N VAL A 37 -3.60 -3.21 0.58
CA VAL A 37 -3.64 -4.58 1.09
C VAL A 37 -4.63 -4.67 2.25
N GLN A 38 -5.05 -5.88 2.59
CA GLN A 38 -5.99 -6.11 3.66
C GLN A 38 -5.41 -5.72 5.02
N LYS A 39 -6.32 -5.52 5.99
CA LYS A 39 -5.93 -5.21 7.36
C LYS A 39 -5.12 -6.37 7.94
N ASN A 40 -4.06 -6.05 8.66
CA ASN A 40 -3.20 -7.00 9.38
C ASN A 40 -2.49 -8.07 8.51
N THR A 41 -2.38 -7.88 7.18
CA THR A 41 -1.64 -8.82 6.31
C THR A 41 -0.16 -8.48 6.14
N ILE A 42 0.29 -7.31 6.61
CA ILE A 42 1.71 -6.95 6.62
C ILE A 42 2.27 -7.38 7.96
N ASP A 43 3.26 -8.29 7.92
CA ASP A 43 3.95 -8.76 9.12
C ASP A 43 4.55 -7.60 9.90
N ARG A 44 4.35 -7.64 11.22
CA ARG A 44 4.87 -6.65 12.17
C ARG A 44 6.07 -7.28 12.87
N SER A 45 7.22 -6.63 12.78
CA SER A 45 8.40 -7.04 13.53
C SER A 45 8.34 -6.54 14.97
N GLU A 46 8.72 -7.37 15.94
CA GLU A 46 9.01 -6.95 17.31
C GLU A 46 10.36 -6.22 17.35
N GLY A 47 10.35 -4.91 17.02
CA GLY A 47 11.56 -4.09 16.96
C GLY A 47 11.51 -3.02 15.88
N LYS A 48 12.68 -2.53 15.42
CA LYS A 48 12.77 -1.57 14.31
C LYS A 48 12.26 -2.22 13.03
N ALA A 49 11.15 -1.70 12.51
CA ALA A 49 10.51 -2.25 11.31
C ALA A 49 11.36 -2.06 10.05
N ARG A 50 11.62 -3.17 9.35
CA ARG A 50 12.21 -3.20 8.00
C ARG A 50 11.09 -3.11 6.96
N ARG A 51 10.96 -1.97 6.27
CA ARG A 51 9.85 -1.71 5.31
C ARG A 51 10.26 -1.70 3.84
N VAL A 52 11.56 -1.71 3.56
CA VAL A 52 12.10 -1.60 2.19
C VAL A 52 12.64 -2.97 1.79
N ILE A 53 12.14 -3.48 0.67
CA ILE A 53 12.62 -4.69 0.02
C ILE A 53 13.19 -4.25 -1.33
N ASP A 54 14.49 -4.47 -1.51
CA ASP A 54 15.15 -4.19 -2.78
C ASP A 54 15.12 -5.45 -3.66
N ASN A 55 14.34 -5.39 -4.74
CA ASN A 55 14.19 -6.49 -5.70
C ASN A 55 15.00 -6.28 -6.99
N ARG A 56 15.95 -5.32 -7.00
CA ARG A 56 16.79 -5.07 -8.17
C ARG A 56 17.74 -6.26 -8.40
N LYS A 57 17.76 -6.79 -9.63
CA LYS A 57 18.77 -7.76 -10.08
C LYS A 57 19.92 -6.97 -10.69
N LEU A 58 21.01 -6.85 -9.95
CA LEU A 58 22.24 -6.16 -10.38
C LEU A 58 23.28 -7.18 -10.84
#